data_AF-A0A0J1EWR9-F1
#
_entry.id   AF-A0A0J1EWR9-F1
#
_cell.length_a   1.000
_cell.length_b   1.000
_cell.length_c   1.000
_cell.angle_alpha   90.00
_cell.angle_beta   90.00
_cell.angle_gamma   90.00
#
_symmetry.space_group_name_H-M   'P 1'
#
loop_
_entity.id
_entity.type
_entity.pdbx_description
1 polymer ?
#
loop_
_entity_poly.entity_id
_entity_poly.type
_entity_poly.pdbx_seq_one_letter_code
_entity_poly.pdbx_strand_id
1 'polypeptide(L)'
;MAAAARSTTTEDPTSPVRKLVVPDPSSSVRWHEHDWPHPLARWHYHPEVEVHLIRESSGTVMAGDWAGPFGPGHLSIMGSRLPHNWISHPNAFSRLFAKATGVGFNRTGTRMRLTEACRLLRGTDLPVSDICYRVGFTNLSNINRHFRATTGTTPSRYRRLDEV
;
A
#
# COMPACT_ATOMS: atom_id res chain seq x y z
N MET A 1 19.68 -4.53 37.70
CA MET A 1 18.36 -5.04 37.24
C MET A 1 17.86 -4.11 36.14
N ALA A 2 18.24 -4.38 34.89
CA ALA A 2 17.85 -3.56 33.74
C ALA A 2 16.45 -3.97 33.28
N ALA A 3 15.50 -3.03 33.32
CA ALA A 3 14.17 -3.21 32.76
C ALA A 3 14.26 -3.09 31.24
N ALA A 4 14.01 -4.19 30.53
CA ALA A 4 13.85 -4.18 29.08
C ALA A 4 12.62 -3.33 28.72
N ALA A 5 12.85 -2.18 28.10
CA ALA A 5 11.80 -1.39 27.49
C ALA A 5 11.14 -2.23 26.39
N ARG A 6 9.91 -2.65 26.64
CA ARG A 6 9.03 -3.22 25.60
C ARG A 6 8.86 -2.15 24.53
N SER A 7 9.50 -2.36 23.38
CA SER A 7 9.28 -1.57 22.17
C SER A 7 7.85 -1.86 21.69
N THR A 8 6.88 -1.12 22.22
CA THR A 8 5.55 -1.03 21.62
C THR A 8 5.68 -0.07 20.44
N THR A 9 6.17 -0.55 19.30
CA THR A 9 5.89 0.10 18.03
C THR A 9 4.38 0.05 17.86
N THR A 10 3.69 1.15 18.14
CA THR A 10 2.30 1.34 17.69
C THR A 10 2.34 1.26 16.18
N GLU A 11 1.95 0.11 15.63
CA GLU A 11 1.83 -0.06 14.19
C GLU A 11 0.94 1.06 13.66
N ASP A 12 1.48 1.78 12.68
CA ASP A 12 0.78 2.86 12.02
C ASP A 12 -0.50 2.31 11.38
N PRO A 13 -1.70 2.78 11.79
CA PRO A 13 -2.98 2.20 11.34
C PRO A 13 -3.23 2.37 9.84
N THR A 14 -2.40 3.19 9.18
CA THR A 14 -2.44 3.49 7.76
C THR A 14 -1.64 2.49 6.91
N SER A 15 -0.77 1.73 7.55
CA SER A 15 0.09 0.76 6.88
C SER A 15 -0.73 -0.50 6.55
N PRO A 16 -0.60 -1.03 5.33
CA PRO A 16 -1.29 -2.26 4.97
C PRO A 16 -0.75 -3.40 5.83
N VAL A 17 -1.64 -4.23 6.33
CA VAL A 17 -1.25 -5.35 7.20
C VAL A 17 -0.72 -6.49 6.34
N ARG A 18 0.36 -7.15 6.76
CA ARG A 18 0.80 -8.37 6.08
C ARG A 18 -0.23 -9.48 6.32
N LYS A 19 -0.87 -9.97 5.25
CA LYS A 19 -1.68 -11.19 5.31
C LYS A 19 -0.75 -12.38 5.18
N LEU A 20 -0.80 -13.30 6.14
CA LEU A 20 -0.05 -14.54 6.07
C LEU A 20 -0.82 -15.54 5.19
N VAL A 21 -0.27 -15.85 4.02
CA VAL A 21 -0.68 -17.00 3.23
C VAL A 21 0.24 -18.15 3.64
N VAL A 22 -0.34 -19.20 4.24
CA VAL A 22 0.43 -20.37 4.64
C VAL A 22 0.76 -21.16 3.36
N PRO A 23 2.04 -21.40 3.01
CA PRO A 23 2.36 -22.18 1.83
C PRO A 23 1.97 -23.64 2.01
N ASP A 24 1.50 -24.26 0.94
CA ASP A 24 1.29 -25.71 0.85
C ASP A 24 2.45 -26.29 0.02
N PRO A 25 3.32 -27.16 0.58
CA PRO A 25 4.43 -27.74 -0.17
C PRO A 25 3.99 -28.55 -1.40
N SER A 26 2.74 -29.00 -1.45
CA SER A 26 2.18 -29.80 -2.54
C SER A 26 1.42 -28.97 -3.58
N SER A 27 1.19 -27.68 -3.35
CA SER A 27 0.42 -26.83 -4.24
C SER A 27 1.01 -25.42 -4.39
N SER A 28 1.13 -24.96 -5.63
CA SER A 28 1.51 -23.59 -5.94
C SER A 28 0.30 -22.63 -5.95
N VAL A 29 -0.92 -23.13 -5.74
CA VAL A 29 -2.17 -22.36 -5.81
C VAL A 29 -3.02 -22.63 -4.57
N ARG A 30 -3.59 -21.55 -4.04
CA ARG A 30 -4.61 -21.58 -3.00
C ARG A 30 -5.77 -20.69 -3.44
N TRP A 31 -6.99 -21.17 -3.20
CA TRP A 31 -8.20 -20.42 -3.53
C TRP A 31 -9.16 -20.40 -2.34
N HIS A 32 -9.95 -19.35 -2.26
CA HIS A 32 -11.01 -19.18 -1.28
C HIS A 32 -12.15 -18.38 -1.91
N GLU A 33 -13.37 -18.61 -1.45
CA GLU A 33 -14.53 -17.77 -1.71
C GLU A 33 -14.96 -17.11 -0.41
N HIS A 34 -15.34 -15.84 -0.46
CA HIS A 34 -15.84 -15.12 0.70
C HIS A 34 -16.77 -13.97 0.30
N ASP A 35 -17.66 -13.61 1.22
CA ASP A 35 -18.55 -12.45 1.09
C ASP A 35 -17.91 -11.18 1.67
N TRP A 36 -18.70 -10.11 1.76
CA TRP A 36 -18.36 -8.88 2.48
C TRP A 36 -19.43 -8.60 3.56
N PRO A 37 -19.06 -8.15 4.77
CA PRO A 37 -17.71 -7.91 5.26
C PRO A 37 -17.01 -9.21 5.66
N HIS A 38 -15.70 -9.30 5.40
CA HIS A 38 -14.92 -10.49 5.73
C HIS A 38 -13.54 -10.08 6.29
N PRO A 39 -12.92 -10.86 7.21
CA PRO A 39 -11.61 -10.51 7.75
C PRO A 39 -10.51 -10.34 6.70
N LEU A 40 -10.66 -10.95 5.52
CA LEU A 40 -9.74 -10.78 4.38
C LEU A 40 -9.94 -9.45 3.63
N ALA A 41 -11.13 -8.84 3.73
CA ALA A 41 -11.49 -7.57 3.07
C ALA A 41 -11.01 -6.36 3.89
N ARG A 42 -9.70 -6.29 4.13
CA ARG A 42 -9.02 -5.17 4.80
C ARG A 42 -7.82 -4.70 3.98
N TRP A 43 -7.27 -3.53 4.31
CA TRP A 43 -6.07 -3.03 3.65
C TRP A 43 -4.86 -3.92 3.96
N HIS A 44 -4.38 -4.67 2.98
CA HIS A 44 -3.35 -5.68 3.20
C HIS A 44 -2.42 -5.90 2.00
N TYR A 45 -1.33 -6.61 2.23
CA TYR A 45 -0.42 -7.10 1.18
C TYR A 45 0.09 -8.50 1.55
N HIS A 46 0.58 -9.25 0.57
CA HIS A 46 1.23 -10.55 0.74
C HIS A 46 2.23 -10.81 -0.39
N PRO A 47 3.27 -11.66 -0.21
CA PRO A 47 4.26 -11.95 -1.24
C PRO A 47 3.72 -12.67 -2.48
N GLU A 48 2.58 -13.33 -2.38
CA GLU A 48 1.96 -14.09 -3.46
C GLU A 48 1.32 -13.17 -4.51
N VAL A 49 1.07 -13.71 -5.70
CA VAL A 49 0.22 -13.04 -6.71
C VAL A 49 -1.23 -13.45 -6.41
N GLU A 50 -2.15 -12.49 -6.36
CA GLU A 50 -3.58 -12.76 -6.12
C GLU A 50 -4.38 -12.54 -7.39
N VAL A 51 -5.24 -13.50 -7.73
CA VAL A 51 -6.26 -13.38 -8.77
C VAL A 51 -7.61 -13.30 -8.06
N HIS A 52 -8.39 -12.26 -8.34
CA HIS A 52 -9.67 -12.03 -7.69
C HIS A 52 -10.75 -11.81 -8.74
N LEU A 53 -11.80 -12.64 -8.69
CA LEU A 53 -13.02 -12.53 -9.48
C LEU A 53 -14.18 -12.07 -8.57
N ILE A 54 -14.81 -10.96 -8.92
CA ILE A 54 -16.03 -10.51 -8.26
C ILE A 54 -17.24 -11.15 -8.94
N ARG A 55 -18.03 -11.93 -8.19
CA ARG A 55 -19.18 -12.66 -8.74
C ARG A 55 -20.48 -11.86 -8.71
N GLU A 56 -20.75 -11.12 -7.62
CA GLU A 56 -22.06 -10.50 -7.40
C GLU A 56 -22.03 -9.06 -6.89
N SER A 57 -20.95 -8.63 -6.23
CA SER A 57 -20.89 -7.32 -5.58
C SER A 57 -20.36 -6.21 -6.49
N SER A 58 -20.66 -4.95 -6.13
CA SER A 58 -20.09 -3.75 -6.74
C SER A 58 -19.51 -2.84 -5.67
N GLY A 59 -18.49 -2.07 -6.01
CA GLY A 59 -17.80 -1.25 -5.02
C GLY A 59 -16.55 -0.57 -5.54
N THR A 60 -15.59 -0.37 -4.64
CA THR A 60 -14.29 0.24 -4.96
C THR A 60 -13.17 -0.72 -4.61
N VAL A 61 -12.30 -0.97 -5.59
CA VAL A 61 -11.04 -1.67 -5.42
C VAL A 61 -9.95 -0.63 -5.18
N MET A 62 -9.03 -0.93 -4.28
CA MET A 62 -7.81 -0.18 -4.06
C MET A 62 -6.64 -1.09 -4.36
N ALA A 63 -5.67 -0.59 -5.11
CA ALA A 63 -4.43 -1.27 -5.44
C ALA A 63 -3.29 -0.25 -5.43
N GLY A 64 -2.44 -0.34 -4.41
CA GLY A 64 -1.37 0.61 -4.13
C GLY A 64 -1.91 2.03 -3.96
N ASP A 65 -1.65 2.86 -4.95
CA ASP A 65 -2.02 4.27 -5.01
C ASP A 65 -3.18 4.55 -5.97
N TRP A 66 -3.74 3.50 -6.58
CA TRP A 66 -4.90 3.58 -7.46
C TRP A 66 -6.17 3.08 -6.75
N ALA A 67 -7.29 3.74 -7.01
CA ALA A 67 -8.61 3.27 -6.61
C ALA A 67 -9.60 3.46 -7.76
N GLY A 68 -10.51 2.50 -7.93
CA GLY A 68 -11.50 2.55 -9.00
C GLY A 68 -12.69 1.62 -8.76
N PRO A 69 -13.73 1.72 -9.58
CA PRO A 69 -14.93 0.92 -9.41
C PRO A 69 -14.70 -0.56 -9.77
N PHE A 70 -15.42 -1.45 -9.10
CA PHE A 70 -15.62 -2.84 -9.53
C PHE A 70 -17.11 -3.20 -9.54
N GLY A 71 -17.44 -4.27 -10.26
CA GLY A 71 -18.77 -4.87 -10.31
C GLY A 71 -18.70 -6.38 -10.61
N PRO A 72 -19.84 -7.07 -10.74
CA PRO A 72 -19.89 -8.46 -11.17
C PRO A 72 -19.11 -8.71 -12.46
N GLY A 73 -18.33 -9.79 -12.49
CA GLY A 73 -17.45 -10.14 -13.60
C GLY A 73 -16.11 -9.40 -13.62
N HIS A 74 -15.84 -8.49 -12.67
CA HIS A 74 -14.52 -7.86 -12.55
C HIS A 74 -13.47 -8.92 -12.18
N LEU A 75 -12.56 -9.19 -13.11
CA LEU A 75 -11.37 -10.03 -12.91
C LEU A 75 -10.14 -9.14 -12.76
N SER A 76 -9.40 -9.33 -11.68
CA SER A 76 -8.20 -8.53 -11.37
C SER A 76 -7.04 -9.41 -10.92
N ILE A 77 -5.82 -8.93 -11.16
CA ILE A 77 -4.58 -9.57 -10.72
C ILE A 77 -3.79 -8.54 -9.91
N MET A 78 -3.39 -8.90 -8.69
CA MET A 78 -2.54 -8.09 -7.83
C MET A 78 -1.14 -8.71 -7.79
N GLY A 79 -0.14 -7.89 -8.13
CA GLY A 79 1.26 -8.30 -8.09
C GLY A 79 1.77 -8.56 -6.67
N SER A 80 2.89 -9.27 -6.59
CA SER A 80 3.58 -9.56 -5.32
C SER A 80 3.77 -8.29 -4.49
N ARG A 81 3.36 -8.34 -3.22
CA ARG A 81 3.48 -7.27 -2.24
C ARG A 81 2.75 -5.97 -2.58
N LEU A 82 1.89 -5.96 -3.61
CA LEU A 82 1.05 -4.81 -3.91
C LEU A 82 -0.03 -4.68 -2.84
N PRO A 83 -0.11 -3.57 -2.09
CA PRO A 83 -1.19 -3.38 -1.14
C PRO A 83 -2.54 -3.29 -1.84
N HIS A 84 -3.56 -4.01 -1.38
CA HIS A 84 -4.87 -3.99 -2.02
C HIS A 84 -6.02 -4.24 -1.04
N ASN A 85 -7.24 -3.86 -1.45
CA ASN A 85 -8.49 -4.19 -0.76
C ASN A 85 -9.71 -3.92 -1.67
N TRP A 86 -10.82 -4.63 -1.44
CA TRP A 86 -12.12 -4.41 -2.08
C TRP A 86 -13.17 -4.04 -1.04
N ILE A 87 -13.87 -2.93 -1.27
CA ILE A 87 -14.95 -2.45 -0.40
C ILE A 87 -16.25 -2.43 -1.18
N SER A 88 -17.17 -3.31 -0.83
CA SER A 88 -18.50 -3.45 -1.46
C SER A 88 -19.48 -2.35 -1.02
N HIS A 89 -19.11 -1.07 -1.13
CA HIS A 89 -20.02 0.08 -0.93
C HIS A 89 -19.51 1.35 -1.64
N PRO A 90 -19.95 1.64 -2.88
CA PRO A 90 -19.38 2.69 -3.72
C PRO A 90 -19.50 4.11 -3.13
N ASN A 91 -20.58 4.42 -2.39
CA ASN A 91 -20.82 5.75 -1.81
C ASN A 91 -20.24 5.94 -0.40
N ALA A 92 -19.47 4.96 0.08
CA ALA A 92 -18.92 4.97 1.42
C ALA A 92 -17.38 4.89 1.43
N PHE A 93 -16.73 4.83 0.27
CA PHE A 93 -15.28 4.61 0.12
C PHE A 93 -14.42 5.47 1.07
N SER A 94 -14.42 6.78 0.90
CA SER A 94 -13.55 7.67 1.68
C SER A 94 -13.83 7.56 3.19
N ARG A 95 -15.10 7.38 3.57
CA ARG A 95 -15.54 7.22 4.95
C ARG A 95 -15.12 5.87 5.54
N LEU A 96 -15.31 4.78 4.81
CA LEU A 96 -14.97 3.42 5.25
C LEU A 96 -13.46 3.21 5.25
N PHE A 97 -12.74 3.75 4.27
CA PHE A 97 -11.29 3.73 4.26
C PHE A 97 -10.71 4.48 5.45
N ALA A 98 -11.19 5.70 5.72
CA ALA A 98 -10.78 6.46 6.89
C ALA A 98 -11.18 5.76 8.20
N LYS A 99 -12.35 5.11 8.26
CA LYS A 99 -12.77 4.32 9.42
C LYS A 99 -11.88 3.10 9.66
N ALA A 100 -11.46 2.42 8.59
CA ALA A 100 -10.64 1.21 8.69
C ALA A 100 -9.16 1.49 8.94
N THR A 101 -8.62 2.60 8.42
CA THR A 101 -7.18 2.91 8.45
C THR A 101 -6.81 4.11 9.32
N GLY A 102 -7.80 4.86 9.81
CA GLY A 102 -7.60 6.11 10.55
C GLY A 102 -7.18 7.31 9.69
N VAL A 103 -6.94 7.16 8.38
CA VAL A 103 -6.54 8.27 7.48
C VAL A 103 -7.19 8.18 6.10
N GLY A 104 -7.16 9.27 5.32
CA GLY A 104 -7.68 9.29 3.95
C GLY A 104 -6.79 8.57 2.93
N PHE A 105 -7.41 7.95 1.92
CA PHE A 105 -6.75 7.15 0.87
C PHE A 105 -5.58 7.86 0.18
N ASN A 106 -5.77 9.11 -0.24
CA ASN A 106 -4.71 9.89 -0.90
C ASN A 106 -3.47 10.07 -0.02
N ARG A 107 -3.64 10.18 1.31
CA ARG A 107 -2.53 10.30 2.25
C ARG A 107 -1.77 8.98 2.34
N THR A 108 -2.49 7.85 2.42
CA THR A 108 -1.89 6.51 2.41
C THR A 108 -1.14 6.24 1.10
N GLY A 109 -1.76 6.50 -0.05
CA GLY A 109 -1.12 6.35 -1.37
C GLY A 109 0.15 7.20 -1.48
N THR A 110 0.09 8.47 -1.07
CA THR A 110 1.27 9.35 -1.04
C THR A 110 2.38 8.76 -0.16
N ARG A 111 2.04 8.24 1.03
CA ARG A 111 3.03 7.63 1.93
C ARG A 111 3.70 6.42 1.32
N MET A 112 2.94 5.54 0.66
CA MET A 112 3.50 4.37 -0.04
C MET A 112 4.47 4.78 -1.14
N ARG A 113 4.09 5.75 -1.97
CA ARG A 113 4.98 6.31 -3.01
C ARG A 113 6.27 6.86 -2.41
N LEU A 114 6.19 7.56 -1.28
CA LEU A 114 7.36 8.10 -0.59
C LEU A 114 8.23 7.02 0.05
N THR A 115 7.64 5.96 0.62
CA THR A 115 8.39 4.81 1.15
C THR A 115 9.22 4.15 0.05
N GLU A 116 8.62 3.93 -1.12
CA GLU A 116 9.33 3.38 -2.27
C GLU A 116 10.37 4.37 -2.83
N ALA A 117 10.07 5.67 -2.84
CA ALA A 117 11.04 6.70 -3.20
C ALA A 117 12.28 6.65 -2.29
N CYS A 118 12.11 6.52 -0.97
CA CYS A 118 13.22 6.35 -0.03
C CYS A 118 14.02 5.06 -0.32
N ARG A 119 13.35 3.96 -0.66
CA ARG A 119 14.03 2.71 -1.04
C ARG A 119 14.90 2.90 -2.28
N LEU A 120 14.38 3.54 -3.32
CA LEU A 120 15.10 3.81 -4.57
C LEU A 120 16.23 4.83 -4.38
N LEU A 121 16.02 5.87 -3.56
CA LEU A 121 17.05 6.88 -3.28
C LEU A 121 18.29 6.29 -2.60
N ARG A 122 18.11 5.25 -1.78
CA ARG A 122 19.17 4.55 -1.04
C ARG A 122 19.84 3.43 -1.82
N GLY A 123 19.08 2.76 -2.69
CA GLY A 123 19.56 1.56 -3.39
C GLY A 123 20.00 1.80 -4.83
N THR A 124 19.86 3.02 -5.36
CA THR A 124 20.12 3.29 -6.79
C THR A 124 20.62 4.72 -7.03
N ASP A 125 21.37 4.90 -8.12
CA ASP A 125 21.82 6.21 -8.63
C ASP A 125 20.82 6.90 -9.56
N LEU A 126 19.58 6.39 -9.64
CA LEU A 126 18.55 6.97 -10.51
C LEU A 126 18.35 8.47 -10.22
N PRO A 127 18.24 9.34 -11.23
CA PRO A 127 17.91 10.73 -11.02
C PRO A 127 16.61 10.90 -10.21
N VAL A 128 16.52 11.96 -9.39
CA VAL A 128 15.30 12.24 -8.60
C VAL A 128 14.08 12.44 -9.52
N SER A 129 14.27 12.95 -10.73
CA SER A 129 13.25 13.02 -11.78
C SER A 129 12.70 11.64 -12.14
N ASP A 130 13.56 10.66 -12.30
CA ASP A 130 13.16 9.32 -12.71
C ASP A 130 12.45 8.61 -11.55
N ILE A 131 12.95 8.78 -10.33
CA ILE A 131 12.29 8.26 -9.12
C ILE A 131 10.91 8.89 -8.96
N CYS A 132 10.76 10.20 -9.20
CA CYS A 132 9.47 10.90 -9.14
C CYS A 132 8.41 10.21 -10.00
N TYR A 133 8.72 9.96 -11.27
CA TYR A 133 7.77 9.32 -12.19
C TYR A 133 7.58 7.84 -11.89
N ARG A 134 8.65 7.11 -11.53
CA ARG A 134 8.57 5.67 -11.18
C ARG A 134 7.68 5.39 -9.98
N VAL A 135 7.66 6.30 -9.00
CA VAL A 135 6.81 6.17 -7.81
C VAL A 135 5.47 6.89 -7.97
N GLY A 136 5.06 7.24 -9.19
CA GLY A 136 3.70 7.70 -9.49
C GLY A 136 3.41 9.17 -9.19
N PHE A 137 4.43 10.02 -8.99
CA PHE A 137 4.24 11.47 -8.99
C PHE A 137 4.33 12.03 -10.41
N THR A 138 3.44 12.96 -10.73
CA THR A 138 3.36 13.57 -12.07
C THR A 138 4.30 14.76 -12.26
N ASN A 139 4.92 15.28 -11.18
CA ASN A 139 5.91 16.34 -11.26
C ASN A 139 6.79 16.43 -10.00
N LEU A 140 8.00 16.98 -10.20
CA LEU A 140 9.03 17.16 -9.18
C LEU A 140 8.60 18.03 -8.00
N SER A 141 7.82 19.09 -8.24
CA SER A 141 7.36 19.99 -7.17
C SER A 141 6.47 19.26 -6.16
N ASN A 142 5.61 18.36 -6.66
CA ASN A 142 4.68 17.60 -5.84
C ASN A 142 5.43 16.59 -4.95
N ILE A 143 6.34 15.79 -5.53
CA ILE A 143 7.16 14.87 -4.73
C ILE A 143 8.02 15.63 -3.73
N ASN A 144 8.67 16.73 -4.10
CA ASN A 144 9.53 17.50 -3.19
C ASN A 144 8.74 18.01 -1.97
N ARG A 145 7.54 18.53 -2.18
CA ARG A 145 6.67 19.02 -1.10
C ARG A 145 6.28 17.88 -0.15
N HIS A 146 5.79 16.77 -0.69
CA HIS A 146 5.36 15.63 0.12
C HIS A 146 6.53 14.94 0.81
N PHE A 147 7.65 14.76 0.11
CA PHE A 147 8.86 14.16 0.66
C PHE A 147 9.41 14.98 1.82
N ARG A 148 9.49 16.31 1.69
CA ARG A 148 9.91 17.20 2.78
C ARG A 148 8.95 17.17 3.96
N ALA A 149 7.65 17.17 3.70
CA ALA A 149 6.64 17.08 4.76
C ALA A 149 6.73 15.77 5.54
N THR A 150 7.12 14.66 4.90
CA THR A 150 7.19 13.34 5.53
C THR A 150 8.56 13.01 6.13
N THR A 151 9.66 13.42 5.49
CA THR A 151 11.03 13.03 5.88
C THR A 151 11.84 14.18 6.50
N GLY A 152 11.31 15.40 6.51
CA GLY A 152 11.99 16.60 7.00
C GLY A 152 13.01 17.20 6.03
N THR A 153 13.27 16.56 4.88
CA THR A 153 14.32 16.99 3.92
C THR A 153 13.89 16.80 2.47
N THR A 154 14.69 17.25 1.49
CA THR A 154 14.41 17.01 0.06
C THR A 154 14.98 15.66 -0.38
N PRO A 155 14.44 15.02 -1.44
CA PRO A 155 14.96 13.75 -1.97
C PRO A 155 16.48 13.77 -2.24
N SER A 156 16.97 14.84 -2.88
CA SER A 156 18.40 14.96 -3.19
C SER A 156 19.27 15.07 -1.95
N ARG A 157 18.78 15.76 -0.90
CA ARG A 157 19.51 15.86 0.36
C ARG A 157 19.42 14.55 1.14
N TYR A 158 18.26 13.87 1.11
CA TYR A 158 18.07 12.56 1.72
C TYR A 158 19.08 11.53 1.19
N ARG A 159 19.27 11.46 -0.13
CA ARG A 159 20.26 10.57 -0.75
C ARG A 159 21.68 10.76 -0.19
N ARG A 160 22.10 12.02 0.02
CA ARG A 160 23.43 12.35 0.54
C ARG A 160 23.60 12.09 2.04
N LEU A 161 22.53 11.77 2.77
CA LEU A 161 22.61 11.47 4.21
C LEU A 161 23.02 10.02 4.49
N ASP A 162 22.88 9.11 3.52
CA ASP A 162 23.29 7.70 3.63
C ASP A 162 24.72 7.43 3.10
N GLU A 163 25.48 8.48 2.75
CA GLU A 163 26.89 8.40 2.31
C GLU A 163 27.91 8.54 3.45
N VAL A 164 27.51 8.27 4.71
CA VAL A 164 28.40 8.27 5.90
C VAL A 164 28.54 6.88 6.48
#